data_AF-A0AAW0IIC8-F1
#
_entry.id   AF-A0AAW0IIC8-F1
#
_cell.length_a   1.000
_cell.length_b   1.000
_cell.length_c   1.000
_cell.angle_alpha   90.00
_cell.angle_beta   90.00
_cell.angle_gamma   90.00
#
_symmetry.space_group_name_H-M   'P 1'
#
loop_
_entity.id
_entity.type
_entity.pdbx_description
1 polymer ?
#
loop_
_entity_poly.entity_id
_entity_poly.type
_entity_poly.pdbx_seq_one_letter_code
_entity_poly.pdbx_strand_id
1 'polypeptide(L)' 'MVFHRSGETEDTFIADLVVGLCTEQIKTGAPCRSERLAKYNQILRIEEELGSKAKFAGRSFRNPLAK' A
#
# COMPACT_ATOMS: atom_id res chain seq x y z
N MET A 1 5.20 4.66 -8.04
CA MET A 1 4.22 5.08 -7.02
C MET A 1 2.83 4.75 -7.53
N VAL A 2 2.09 3.95 -6.78
CA VAL A 2 0.67 3.64 -7.04
C VAL A 2 -0.21 4.74 -6.43
N PHE A 3 -1.29 5.13 -7.09
CA PHE A 3 -2.12 6.26 -6.68
C PHE A 3 -3.62 5.95 -6.81
N HIS A 4 -4.40 6.35 -5.82
CA HIS A 4 -5.87 6.36 -5.84
C HIS A 4 -6.45 7.40 -6.81
N ARG A 5 -7.75 7.35 -7.09
CA ARG A 5 -8.46 8.41 -7.82
C ARG A 5 -9.37 9.25 -6.91
N SER A 6 -9.84 10.39 -7.43
CA SER A 6 -10.71 11.31 -6.68
C SER A 6 -12.05 10.67 -6.32
N GLY A 7 -12.67 9.94 -7.25
CA GLY A 7 -13.83 9.08 -7.01
C GLY A 7 -13.40 7.63 -6.86
N GLU A 8 -13.42 7.11 -5.64
CA GLU A 8 -12.97 5.75 -5.31
C GLU A 8 -14.04 4.99 -4.56
N THR A 9 -13.96 3.68 -4.67
CA THR A 9 -14.85 2.72 -3.98
C THR A 9 -14.13 2.10 -2.79
N GLU A 10 -14.79 1.23 -2.05
CA GLU A 10 -14.16 0.43 -0.99
C GLU A 10 -13.21 -0.66 -1.49
N ASP A 11 -13.13 -0.86 -2.81
CA ASP A 11 -12.21 -1.81 -3.43
C ASP A 11 -10.76 -1.53 -3.02
N THR A 12 -10.01 -2.58 -2.71
CA THR A 12 -8.64 -2.46 -2.17
C THR A 12 -7.56 -2.92 -3.15
N PHE A 13 -7.89 -3.16 -4.42
CA PHE A 13 -6.98 -3.76 -5.42
C PHE A 13 -5.60 -3.07 -5.48
N ILE A 14 -5.56 -1.75 -5.37
CA ILE A 14 -4.31 -0.99 -5.44
C ILE A 14 -3.37 -1.24 -4.23
N ALA A 15 -3.89 -1.72 -3.10
CA ALA A 15 -3.09 -2.12 -1.93
C ALA A 15 -2.31 -3.42 -2.23
N ASP A 16 -2.97 -4.42 -2.81
CA ASP A 16 -2.34 -5.66 -3.23
C ASP A 16 -1.38 -5.42 -4.40
N LEU A 17 -1.77 -4.54 -5.35
CA LEU A 17 -0.93 -4.16 -6.49
C LEU A 17 0.39 -3.52 -6.08
N VAL A 18 0.39 -2.59 -5.11
CA VAL A 18 1.62 -1.90 -4.68
C VAL A 18 2.63 -2.87 -4.04
N VAL A 19 2.12 -3.84 -3.26
CA VAL A 19 2.94 -4.86 -2.59
C VAL A 19 3.44 -5.88 -3.61
N GLY A 20 2.56 -6.42 -4.47
CA GLY A 20 2.92 -7.44 -5.46
C GLY A 20 3.92 -6.95 -6.51
N LEU A 21 3.86 -5.68 -6.89
CA LEU A 21 4.84 -5.06 -7.80
C LEU A 21 6.10 -4.54 -7.09
N CYS A 22 6.19 -4.67 -5.76
CA CYS A 22 7.31 -4.15 -4.95
C CYS A 22 7.67 -2.69 -5.26
N THR A 23 6.67 -1.86 -5.58
CA THR A 23 6.94 -0.42 -5.84
C THR A 23 7.11 0.37 -4.54
N GLU A 24 6.63 -0.20 -3.44
CA GLU A 24 6.78 0.25 -2.04
C GLU A 24 6.42 1.72 -1.78
N GLN A 25 5.59 2.29 -2.65
CA GLN A 25 5.08 3.66 -2.55
C GLN A 25 3.66 3.73 -3.03
N ILE A 26 2.76 4.10 -2.13
CA ILE A 26 1.35 4.34 -2.45
C ILE A 26 0.92 5.68 -1.88
N LYS A 27 0.10 6.41 -2.65
CA LYS A 27 -0.63 7.57 -2.15
C LYS A 27 -2.12 7.30 -2.37
N THR A 28 -2.82 6.98 -1.29
CA THR A 28 -4.24 6.60 -1.29
C THR A 28 -5.11 7.54 -0.44
N GLY A 29 -4.76 8.82 -0.43
CA GLY A 29 -5.51 9.87 0.27
C GLY A 29 -5.15 10.02 1.74
N ALA A 30 -5.83 10.94 2.42
CA ALA A 30 -5.69 11.13 3.85
C ALA A 30 -6.24 9.91 4.63
N PRO A 31 -5.84 9.70 5.89
CA PRO A 31 -6.40 8.65 6.77
C PRO A 31 -7.81 9.03 7.26
N CYS A 32 -8.69 9.39 6.33
CA CYS A 32 -10.08 9.72 6.57
C CYS A 32 -10.91 9.28 5.36
N ARG A 33 -12.21 9.02 5.60
CA ARG A 33 -13.16 8.42 4.64
C ARG A 33 -12.85 6.95 4.32
N SER A 34 -13.89 6.12 4.34
CA SER A 34 -13.77 4.66 4.33
C SER A 34 -13.12 4.12 3.06
N GLU A 35 -13.36 4.74 1.90
CA GLU A 35 -12.74 4.34 0.62
C GLU A 35 -11.22 4.52 0.61
N ARG A 36 -10.66 5.34 1.50
CA ARG A 36 -9.21 5.54 1.68
C ARG A 36 -8.67 4.57 2.72
N LEU A 37 -9.35 4.52 3.87
CA LEU A 37 -9.00 3.62 4.97
C LEU A 37 -9.04 2.15 4.55
N ALA A 38 -9.95 1.75 3.65
CA ALA A 38 -10.02 0.39 3.14
C ALA A 38 -8.66 -0.09 2.58
N LYS A 39 -7.96 0.76 1.81
CA LYS A 39 -6.64 0.43 1.25
C LYS A 39 -5.56 0.38 2.33
N TYR A 40 -5.54 1.34 3.26
CA TYR A 40 -4.57 1.32 4.36
C TYR A 40 -4.75 0.08 5.24
N ASN A 41 -5.99 -0.25 5.58
CA ASN A 41 -6.32 -1.44 6.36
C ASN A 41 -5.95 -2.72 5.61
N GLN A 42 -6.12 -2.75 4.29
CA GLN A 42 -5.67 -3.88 3.49
C GLN A 42 -4.15 -4.04 3.51
N ILE A 43 -3.37 -2.96 3.46
CA ILE A 43 -1.91 -3.02 3.61
C ILE A 43 -1.53 -3.60 4.99
N LEU A 44 -2.21 -3.20 6.06
CA LEU A 44 -1.97 -3.77 7.39
C LEU A 44 -2.28 -5.27 7.44
N ARG A 45 -3.35 -5.72 6.79
CA ARG A 45 -3.68 -7.15 6.68
C ARG A 45 -2.63 -7.92 5.88
N ILE A 46 -2.15 -7.35 4.77
CA ILE A 46 -1.09 -7.97 3.96
C ILE A 46 0.23 -8.05 4.76
N GLU A 47 0.55 -7.01 5.53
CA GLU A 47 1.71 -7.03 6.44
C GLU A 47 1.57 -8.13 7.49
N GLU A 48 0.40 -8.27 8.11
CA GLU A 48 0.09 -9.34 9.06
C GLU A 48 0.20 -10.74 8.41
N GLU A 49 -0.33 -10.92 7.20
CA GLU A 49 -0.28 -12.18 6.45
C GLU A 49 1.17 -12.59 6.09
N LEU A 50 1.99 -11.61 5.67
CA LEU A 50 3.39 -11.86 5.34
C LEU A 50 4.25 -12.11 6.60
N GLY A 51 3.84 -11.58 7.75
CA GLY A 51 4.52 -11.74 9.03
C GLY A 51 6.00 -11.39 8.94
N SER A 52 6.88 -12.34 9.27
CA SER A 52 8.35 -12.13 9.25
C SER A 52 8.94 -11.88 7.86
N LYS A 53 8.18 -12.11 6.78
CA LYS A 53 8.60 -11.83 5.40
C LYS A 53 8.29 -10.39 4.98
N ALA A 54 7.45 -9.67 5.72
CA ALA A 54 7.11 -8.29 5.39
C ALA A 54 8.34 -7.39 5.50
N LYS A 55 8.50 -6.47 4.53
CA LYS A 55 9.56 -5.47 4.51
C LYS A 55 8.96 -4.11 4.27
N PHE A 56 9.41 -3.14 5.07
CA PHE A 56 9.04 -1.75 4.92
C PHE A 56 10.14 -0.96 4.21
N ALA A 57 9.81 -0.34 3.09
CA ALA A 57 10.70 0.49 2.29
C ALA A 57 11.46 1.57 3.08
N GLY A 58 10.78 2.19 4.04
CA GLY A 58 11.28 3.34 4.78
C GLY A 58 11.86 4.43 3.87
N ARG A 59 13.12 4.80 4.11
CA ARG A 59 13.82 5.83 3.32
C ARG A 59 14.22 5.35 1.92
N SER A 60 14.25 4.04 1.69
CA SER A 60 14.58 3.43 0.40
C SER A 60 13.37 3.27 -0.51
N PHE A 61 12.23 3.90 -0.17
CA PHE A 61 10.99 3.84 -0.94
C PHE A 61 11.16 4.05 -2.45
N ARG A 62 12.13 4.85 -2.90
CA ARG A 62 12.43 5.07 -4.34
C ARG A 62 13.14 3.92 -5.04
N ASN A 63 13.87 3.10 -4.31
CA ASN A 63 14.57 1.93 -4.83
C ASN A 63 14.66 0.82 -3.77
N PRO A 64 13.54 0.13 -3.50
CA PRO A 64 13.45 -0.79 -2.38
C PRO A 64 14.22 -2.10 -2.56
N LEU A 65 14.57 -2.43 -3.81
CA LEU A 65 15.35 -3.62 -4.16
C LEU A 65 16.86 -3.34 -4.23
N ALA A 66 17.30 -2.08 -4.07
CA ALA A 66 18.71 -1.77 -3.94
C ALA A 66 19.26 -2.34 -2.64
N LYS A 67 20.35 -3.10 -2.76
CA LYS A 67 21.12 -3.65 -1.64
C LYS A 67 21.92 -2.56 -0.94
#